data_AF-J1EDB8-F1
#
_entry.id   AF-J1EDB8-F1
#
_cell.length_a   1.000
_cell.length_b   1.000
_cell.length_c   1.000
_cell.angle_alpha   90.00
_cell.angle_beta   90.00
_cell.angle_gamma   90.00
#
_symmetry.space_group_name_H-M   'P 1'
#
loop_
_entity.id
_entity.type
_entity.pdbx_description
1 polymer ?
#
loop_
_entity_poly.entity_id
_entity_poly.type
_entity_poly.pdbx_seq_one_letter_code
_entity_poly.pdbx_strand_id
1 'polypeptide(L)'
;MHHGRSTAMNRFFQLLGFVVVSAALASPMAHANERKKAPAKKQVASATAKKSAGPRKAAVAAKPVRITAKTSKAATRVAFIPAKPSFGQLAGLHEVNDPLDLKSSVALVIDQETHEVLLSKNDHAVLPIASLTKLMTGLIISQAKLPMDEQLTITQDDVDTEKGSRSRLTVGSTLTRGEMLHLALMSSENRAAHALGRTYPGGLDVFVAQMNAKARLLGMTDTKYVEPTGLSSRNQSSARDLATLVNVAHGDPVMRELSTSPGYELALGARTLQFNNTNGLVKNPTWDIGLQKTGYISEAGRCLVMQAQVAGRKIIMVFLDSAGKFSRLGDAERVRHWVESMPAAISPVKTVVHSSNG
;
A
#
# COMPACT_ATOMS: atom_id res chain seq x y z
N MET A 1 5.79 -5.13 63.67
CA MET A 1 5.13 -6.32 63.08
C MET A 1 3.72 -5.95 62.67
N HIS A 2 3.26 -6.39 61.49
CA HIS A 2 1.92 -6.26 60.86
C HIS A 2 1.40 -4.83 60.56
N HIS A 3 1.46 -4.32 59.33
CA HIS A 3 0.58 -4.55 58.16
C HIS A 3 -0.94 -4.37 58.38
N GLY A 4 -1.45 -3.18 58.01
CA GLY A 4 -2.38 -3.01 56.89
C GLY A 4 -3.90 -3.06 57.14
N ARG A 5 -4.58 -1.95 56.79
CA ARG A 5 -5.77 -1.83 55.89
C ARG A 5 -6.75 -0.74 56.34
N SER A 6 -7.08 0.19 55.43
CA SER A 6 -8.43 0.37 54.84
C SER A 6 -8.61 1.81 54.32
N THR A 7 -8.54 2.08 53.02
CA THR A 7 -9.65 2.22 52.04
C THR A 7 -10.76 3.25 52.34
N ALA A 8 -10.74 4.32 51.53
CA ALA A 8 -11.81 4.87 50.67
C ALA A 8 -13.09 5.49 51.26
N MET A 9 -13.31 6.78 50.96
CA MET A 9 -14.44 7.35 50.16
C MET A 9 -14.33 8.90 50.15
N ASN A 10 -14.14 9.57 48.99
CA ASN A 10 -15.15 10.15 48.08
C ASN A 10 -16.27 10.92 48.82
N ARG A 11 -16.70 12.14 48.49
CA ARG A 11 -16.61 13.05 47.32
C ARG A 11 -17.30 14.36 47.73
N PHE A 12 -16.86 15.54 47.27
CA PHE A 12 -17.73 16.71 47.18
C PHE A 12 -17.22 17.72 46.14
N PHE A 13 -18.18 18.48 45.55
CA PHE A 13 -18.11 19.54 44.52
C PHE A 13 -18.11 19.07 43.05
N GLN A 14 -19.28 19.08 42.38
CA GLN A 14 -20.07 20.21 41.82
C GLN A 14 -19.46 20.80 40.54
N LEU A 15 -20.18 20.68 39.41
CA LEU A 15 -20.63 21.84 38.63
C LEU A 15 -21.67 21.42 37.57
N LEU A 16 -22.80 22.12 37.62
CA LEU A 16 -23.94 22.09 36.72
C LEU A 16 -23.73 23.18 35.66
N GLY A 17 -24.21 22.97 34.42
CA GLY A 17 -24.24 24.03 33.42
C GLY A 17 -24.66 23.58 32.02
N PHE A 18 -25.91 23.13 31.88
CA PHE A 18 -26.56 22.93 30.58
C PHE A 18 -27.20 24.25 30.12
N VAL A 19 -26.88 24.70 28.91
CA VAL A 19 -27.67 25.68 28.16
C VAL A 19 -27.89 25.14 26.75
N VAL A 20 -29.15 24.85 26.44
CA VAL A 20 -29.66 24.49 25.12
C VAL A 20 -30.29 25.75 24.53
N VAL A 21 -29.87 26.15 23.33
CA VAL A 21 -30.59 27.11 22.50
C VAL A 21 -30.73 26.51 21.11
N SER A 22 -31.98 26.20 20.75
CA SER A 22 -32.43 25.85 19.41
C SER A 22 -33.00 27.09 18.73
N ALA A 23 -32.58 27.38 17.51
CA ALA A 23 -33.35 28.21 16.57
C ALA A 23 -32.97 27.83 15.13
N ALA A 24 -34.00 27.51 14.35
CA ALA A 24 -33.95 27.19 12.93
C ALA A 24 -34.01 28.47 12.07
N LEU A 25 -33.41 28.44 10.86
CA LEU A 25 -34.06 28.69 9.55
C LEU A 25 -33.06 29.13 8.45
N ALA A 26 -33.42 28.73 7.23
CA ALA A 26 -33.10 29.33 5.93
C ALA A 26 -31.80 28.88 5.20
N SER A 27 -31.97 27.89 4.33
CA SER A 27 -31.14 27.66 3.13
C SER A 27 -31.50 28.65 2.01
N PRO A 28 -30.53 29.14 1.22
CA PRO A 28 -30.79 29.65 -0.12
C PRO A 28 -30.55 28.59 -1.19
N MET A 29 -31.43 28.63 -2.19
CA MET A 29 -31.55 27.76 -3.35
C MET A 29 -30.28 27.66 -4.20
N ALA A 30 -29.97 26.43 -4.62
CA ALA A 30 -29.07 26.15 -5.72
C ALA A 30 -29.72 26.55 -7.06
N HIS A 31 -29.04 27.39 -7.83
CA HIS A 31 -29.37 27.64 -9.23
C HIS A 31 -29.05 26.39 -10.08
N ALA A 32 -30.10 25.76 -10.59
CA ALA A 32 -30.01 24.83 -11.70
C ALA A 32 -29.62 25.61 -12.97
N ASN A 33 -28.48 25.28 -13.57
CA ASN A 33 -28.08 25.79 -14.87
C ASN A 33 -28.15 24.67 -15.90
N GLU A 34 -29.01 24.88 -16.89
CA GLU A 34 -29.37 23.93 -17.93
C GLU A 34 -28.19 23.61 -18.85
N ARG A 35 -27.93 22.31 -19.04
CA ARG A 35 -27.02 21.80 -20.09
C ARG A 35 -27.67 21.99 -21.46
N LYS A 36 -27.14 22.93 -22.26
CA LYS A 36 -27.42 23.01 -23.70
C LYS A 36 -26.74 21.87 -24.46
N LYS A 37 -27.57 21.16 -25.24
CA LYS A 37 -27.21 20.12 -26.22
C LYS A 37 -26.35 20.69 -27.36
N ALA A 38 -25.32 19.95 -27.75
CA ALA A 38 -24.59 20.13 -29.01
C ALA A 38 -25.27 19.34 -30.16
N PRO A 39 -25.36 19.87 -31.40
CA PRO A 39 -25.85 19.11 -32.53
C PRO A 39 -24.73 18.49 -33.38
N ALA A 40 -24.87 17.17 -33.57
CA ALA A 40 -24.75 16.34 -34.77
C ALA A 40 -23.70 16.62 -35.89
N LYS A 41 -23.00 15.51 -36.17
CA LYS A 41 -22.32 15.06 -37.39
C LYS A 41 -22.94 15.54 -38.71
N LYS A 42 -22.08 15.95 -39.66
CA LYS A 42 -22.35 15.91 -41.11
C LYS A 42 -21.60 14.75 -41.76
N GLN A 43 -22.37 13.75 -42.21
CA GLN A 43 -22.01 12.87 -43.32
C GLN A 43 -22.27 13.62 -44.64
N VAL A 44 -21.39 13.45 -45.62
CA VAL A 44 -21.75 13.64 -47.03
C VAL A 44 -21.28 12.43 -47.80
N ALA A 45 -22.22 11.77 -48.45
CA ALA A 45 -22.03 10.63 -49.34
C ALA A 45 -22.32 11.05 -50.80
N SER A 46 -21.70 10.29 -51.70
CA SER A 46 -22.07 10.00 -53.10
C SER A 46 -22.02 11.12 -54.14
N ALA A 47 -21.28 10.89 -55.24
CA ALA A 47 -21.88 10.43 -56.49
C ALA A 47 -20.84 10.01 -57.54
N THR A 48 -21.08 8.84 -58.11
CA THR A 48 -20.42 8.14 -59.22
C THR A 48 -20.75 8.72 -60.60
N ALA A 49 -19.81 8.63 -61.55
CA ALA A 49 -20.11 8.58 -62.99
C ALA A 49 -19.28 7.47 -63.68
N LYS A 50 -19.92 6.72 -64.59
CA LYS A 50 -19.45 5.49 -65.26
C LYS A 50 -19.06 5.76 -66.74
N LYS A 51 -17.95 5.12 -67.14
CA LYS A 51 -17.63 4.35 -68.38
C LYS A 51 -17.88 4.89 -69.81
N SER A 52 -16.86 4.68 -70.66
CA SER A 52 -16.92 3.82 -71.87
C SER A 52 -15.51 3.36 -72.32
N ALA A 53 -15.40 2.32 -73.14
CA ALA A 53 -14.24 1.42 -73.30
C ALA A 53 -13.74 1.29 -74.76
N GLY A 54 -12.47 0.84 -74.96
CA GLY A 54 -11.91 0.31 -76.22
C GLY A 54 -10.48 -0.27 -76.03
N PRO A 55 -10.01 -1.28 -76.82
CA PRO A 55 -9.17 -2.37 -76.27
C PRO A 55 -7.68 -2.43 -76.70
N ARG A 56 -6.88 -3.03 -75.80
CA ARG A 56 -5.64 -3.85 -75.93
C ARG A 56 -4.58 -3.49 -77.00
N LYS A 57 -3.34 -3.26 -76.54
CA LYS A 57 -2.14 -4.04 -76.93
C LYS A 57 -1.17 -4.16 -75.75
N ALA A 58 -0.68 -5.38 -75.53
CA ALA A 58 0.29 -5.72 -74.51
C ALA A 58 1.70 -5.28 -74.93
N ALA A 59 2.43 -4.63 -74.04
CA ALA A 59 3.88 -4.49 -74.11
C ALA A 59 4.44 -4.70 -72.71
N VAL A 60 5.20 -5.79 -72.55
CA VAL A 60 5.90 -6.17 -71.33
C VAL A 60 7.10 -5.24 -71.18
N ALA A 61 7.08 -4.37 -70.16
CA ALA A 61 8.25 -3.61 -69.74
C ALA A 61 8.62 -4.05 -68.31
N ALA A 62 9.74 -4.76 -68.19
CA ALA A 62 10.31 -5.19 -66.92
C ALA A 62 10.67 -3.98 -66.05
N LYS A 63 10.15 -3.93 -64.81
CA LYS A 63 10.56 -2.95 -63.81
C LYS A 63 11.83 -3.43 -63.10
N PRO A 64 12.87 -2.60 -62.90
CA PRO A 64 14.05 -2.99 -62.16
C PRO A 64 13.69 -3.16 -60.68
N VAL A 65 14.07 -4.30 -60.11
CA VAL A 65 13.93 -4.61 -58.68
C VAL A 65 14.93 -3.75 -57.90
N ARG A 66 14.41 -2.80 -57.13
CA ARG A 66 15.21 -2.04 -56.16
C ARG A 66 15.47 -2.93 -54.95
N ILE A 67 16.66 -3.53 -54.88
CA ILE A 67 17.10 -4.28 -53.69
C ILE A 67 17.29 -3.27 -52.55
N THR A 68 16.33 -3.24 -51.63
CA THR A 68 16.49 -2.58 -50.33
C THR A 68 17.36 -3.47 -49.46
N ALA A 69 18.62 -3.07 -49.27
CA ALA A 69 19.49 -3.68 -48.27
C ALA A 69 18.86 -3.51 -46.88
N LYS A 70 18.28 -4.58 -46.34
CA LYS A 70 17.87 -4.64 -44.93
C LYS A 70 19.15 -4.64 -44.10
N THR A 71 19.52 -3.49 -43.56
CA THR A 71 20.51 -3.42 -42.47
C THR A 71 19.88 -4.07 -41.24
N SER A 72 20.25 -5.33 -40.99
CA SER A 72 19.94 -5.99 -39.72
C SER A 72 20.68 -5.24 -38.62
N LYS A 73 19.95 -4.45 -37.82
CA LYS A 73 20.49 -4.00 -36.54
C LYS A 73 20.78 -5.25 -35.71
N ALA A 74 22.06 -5.54 -35.49
CA ALA A 74 22.49 -6.60 -34.60
C ALA A 74 21.79 -6.40 -33.25
N ALA A 75 21.11 -7.44 -32.76
CA ALA A 75 20.50 -7.42 -31.45
C ALA A 75 21.61 -7.20 -30.43
N THR A 76 21.63 -6.04 -29.78
CA THR A 76 22.53 -5.77 -28.65
C THR A 76 22.22 -6.80 -27.58
N ARG A 77 23.08 -7.81 -27.43
CA ARG A 77 22.99 -8.78 -26.33
C ARG A 77 23.24 -8.01 -25.05
N VAL A 78 22.17 -7.58 -24.39
CA VAL A 78 22.24 -7.09 -23.02
C VAL A 78 22.68 -8.28 -22.19
N ALA A 79 23.87 -8.21 -21.59
CA ALA A 79 24.36 -9.25 -20.71
C ALA A 79 23.32 -9.49 -19.61
N PHE A 80 22.88 -10.74 -19.45
CA PHE A 80 22.02 -11.14 -18.34
C PHE A 80 22.83 -11.02 -17.06
N ILE A 81 22.64 -9.93 -16.31
CA ILE A 81 23.20 -9.79 -14.97
C ILE A 81 22.26 -10.57 -14.05
N PRO A 82 22.70 -11.69 -13.43
CA PRO A 82 21.86 -12.44 -12.52
C PRO A 82 21.44 -11.54 -11.35
N ALA A 83 20.17 -11.62 -10.98
CA ALA A 83 19.67 -10.90 -9.81
C ALA A 83 20.44 -11.37 -8.57
N LYS A 84 20.87 -10.43 -7.72
CA LYS A 84 21.46 -10.78 -6.42
C LYS A 84 20.43 -11.56 -5.60
N PRO A 85 20.80 -12.69 -4.98
CA PRO A 85 19.89 -13.44 -4.13
C PRO A 85 19.48 -12.61 -2.92
N SER A 86 18.24 -12.77 -2.47
CA SER A 86 17.74 -12.20 -1.23
C SER A 86 18.25 -12.96 0.00
N PHE A 87 18.06 -12.40 1.19
CA PHE A 87 18.46 -13.06 2.43
C PHE A 87 17.67 -14.34 2.68
N GLY A 88 16.38 -14.37 2.34
CA GLY A 88 15.57 -15.60 2.48
C GLY A 88 16.01 -16.69 1.50
N GLN A 89 16.40 -16.33 0.27
CA GLN A 89 17.02 -17.27 -0.67
C GLN A 89 18.35 -17.82 -0.16
N LEU A 90 19.23 -16.96 0.37
CA LEU A 90 20.51 -17.39 0.94
C LEU A 90 20.33 -18.30 2.16
N ALA A 91 19.24 -18.12 2.91
CA ALA A 91 18.89 -18.94 4.06
C ALA A 91 18.09 -20.22 3.70
N GLY A 92 17.85 -20.50 2.42
CA GLY A 92 17.12 -21.70 1.98
C GLY A 92 15.61 -21.70 2.29
N LEU A 93 15.03 -20.55 2.66
CA LEU A 93 13.63 -20.48 3.10
C LEU A 93 12.61 -20.75 1.99
N HIS A 94 13.03 -20.69 0.72
CA HIS A 94 12.20 -21.03 -0.45
C HIS A 94 11.93 -22.53 -0.60
N GLU A 95 12.73 -23.40 0.02
CA GLU A 95 12.67 -24.85 -0.19
C GLU A 95 11.57 -25.54 0.62
N VAL A 96 10.85 -24.78 1.44
CA VAL A 96 9.74 -25.29 2.25
C VAL A 96 8.47 -25.37 1.40
N ASN A 97 7.93 -26.59 1.28
CA ASN A 97 6.64 -26.83 0.63
C ASN A 97 5.49 -26.25 1.46
N ASP A 98 4.49 -25.70 0.78
CA ASP A 98 3.27 -25.20 1.38
C ASP A 98 2.05 -25.60 0.51
N PRO A 99 0.84 -25.69 1.08
CA PRO A 99 -0.33 -26.20 0.37
C PRO A 99 -0.81 -25.32 -0.79
N LEU A 100 -0.32 -24.08 -0.88
CA LEU A 100 -0.75 -23.11 -1.90
C LEU A 100 0.35 -22.81 -2.93
N ASP A 101 1.49 -23.52 -2.89
CA ASP A 101 2.66 -23.24 -3.74
C ASP A 101 3.02 -21.75 -3.75
N LEU A 102 3.08 -21.16 -2.55
CA LEU A 102 3.40 -19.74 -2.39
C LEU A 102 4.82 -19.48 -2.86
N LYS A 103 4.96 -18.42 -3.66
CA LYS A 103 6.26 -17.96 -4.17
C LYS A 103 6.95 -17.03 -3.18
N SER A 104 6.43 -16.91 -1.97
CA SER A 104 7.06 -16.21 -0.85
C SER A 104 7.80 -17.21 0.03
N SER A 105 9.04 -16.86 0.42
CA SER A 105 9.83 -17.65 1.38
C SER A 105 9.16 -17.70 2.75
N VAL A 106 8.49 -16.62 3.12
CA VAL A 106 7.81 -16.47 4.40
C VAL A 106 6.39 -16.00 4.14
N ALA A 107 5.43 -16.65 4.78
CA ALA A 107 4.03 -16.27 4.73
C ALA A 107 3.34 -16.46 6.08
N LEU A 108 2.44 -15.55 6.40
CA LEU A 108 1.52 -15.69 7.52
C LEU A 108 0.16 -15.14 7.11
N VAL A 109 -0.89 -15.94 7.31
CA VAL A 109 -2.28 -15.58 7.06
C VAL A 109 -3.06 -15.84 8.34
N ILE A 110 -3.66 -14.79 8.89
CA ILE A 110 -4.44 -14.87 10.13
C ILE A 110 -5.81 -14.25 9.96
N ASP A 111 -6.78 -14.77 10.68
CA ASP A 111 -8.03 -14.07 10.95
C ASP A 111 -7.78 -12.94 11.95
N GLN A 112 -8.18 -11.71 11.58
CA GLN A 112 -7.93 -10.52 12.38
C GLN A 112 -8.74 -10.52 13.69
N GLU A 113 -9.94 -11.09 13.69
CA GLU A 113 -10.86 -11.03 14.83
C GLU A 113 -10.59 -12.18 15.82
N THR A 114 -10.38 -13.38 15.31
CA THR A 114 -10.16 -14.57 16.16
C THR A 114 -8.70 -14.84 16.48
N HIS A 115 -7.77 -14.19 15.76
CA HIS A 115 -6.33 -14.49 15.78
C HIS A 115 -5.98 -15.93 15.36
N GLU A 116 -6.91 -16.62 14.70
CA GLU A 116 -6.66 -17.95 14.14
C GLU A 116 -5.60 -17.87 13.05
N VAL A 117 -4.55 -18.68 13.18
CA VAL A 117 -3.55 -18.85 12.12
C VAL A 117 -4.09 -19.81 11.08
N LEU A 118 -4.38 -19.30 9.88
CA LEU A 118 -4.86 -20.09 8.75
C LEU A 118 -3.69 -20.74 8.03
N LEU A 119 -2.67 -19.95 7.69
CA LEU A 119 -1.47 -20.42 7.02
C LEU A 119 -0.24 -19.83 7.68
N SER A 120 0.77 -20.66 7.89
CA SER A 120 2.09 -20.24 8.36
C SER A 120 3.18 -20.94 7.55
N LYS A 121 4.17 -20.17 7.09
CA LYS A 121 5.36 -20.63 6.38
C LYS A 121 6.53 -19.78 6.87
N ASN A 122 7.48 -20.39 7.58
CA ASN A 122 8.68 -19.72 8.12
C ASN A 122 8.36 -18.41 8.86
N ASP A 123 7.24 -18.34 9.57
CA ASP A 123 6.69 -17.09 10.12
C ASP A 123 7.56 -16.41 11.19
N HIS A 124 8.49 -17.15 11.78
CA HIS A 124 9.52 -16.68 12.72
C HIS A 124 10.79 -16.12 12.05
N ALA A 125 10.95 -16.29 10.73
CA ALA A 125 12.17 -15.84 10.06
C ALA A 125 12.27 -14.30 10.09
N VAL A 126 13.39 -13.81 10.62
CA VAL A 126 13.70 -12.38 10.70
C VAL A 126 14.43 -11.96 9.43
N LEU A 127 13.77 -11.17 8.59
CA LEU A 127 14.27 -10.79 7.27
C LEU A 127 14.25 -9.28 7.09
N PRO A 128 15.06 -8.72 6.18
CA PRO A 128 14.87 -7.36 5.70
C PRO A 128 13.45 -7.18 5.14
N ILE A 129 12.74 -6.14 5.57
CA ILE A 129 11.32 -5.94 5.24
C ILE A 129 11.05 -4.84 4.21
N ALA A 130 12.11 -4.23 3.70
CA ALA A 130 12.02 -3.13 2.75
C ALA A 130 11.04 -2.04 3.23
N SER A 131 10.30 -1.44 2.29
CA SER A 131 9.32 -0.39 2.57
C SER A 131 8.08 -0.80 3.37
N LEU A 132 7.94 -2.05 3.82
CA LEU A 132 6.96 -2.36 4.86
C LEU A 132 7.23 -1.55 6.14
N THR A 133 8.49 -1.17 6.36
CA THR A 133 8.94 -0.17 7.35
C THR A 133 8.00 1.04 7.44
N LYS A 134 7.53 1.55 6.29
CA LYS A 134 6.74 2.78 6.25
C LYS A 134 5.37 2.66 6.92
N LEU A 135 4.88 1.46 7.22
CA LEU A 135 3.70 1.29 8.08
C LEU A 135 3.97 1.75 9.51
N MET A 136 5.13 1.43 10.08
CA MET A 136 5.52 1.96 11.40
C MET A 136 5.73 3.47 11.33
N THR A 137 6.40 3.97 10.28
CA THR A 137 6.55 5.41 10.05
C THR A 137 5.21 6.13 10.04
N GLY A 138 4.24 5.62 9.27
CA GLY A 138 2.91 6.21 9.20
C GLY A 138 2.16 6.13 10.53
N LEU A 139 2.26 5.01 11.24
CA LEU A 139 1.62 4.83 12.54
C LEU A 139 2.13 5.85 13.57
N ILE A 140 3.45 6.06 13.66
CA ILE A 140 4.04 7.06 14.56
C ILE A 140 3.57 8.48 14.20
N ILE A 141 3.60 8.85 12.91
CA ILE A 141 3.18 10.19 12.46
C ILE A 141 1.70 10.43 12.73
N SER A 142 0.83 9.46 12.43
CA SER A 142 -0.62 9.59 12.68
C SER A 142 -0.94 9.70 14.17
N GLN A 143 -0.23 8.95 15.02
CA GLN A 143 -0.44 8.98 16.48
C GLN A 143 0.14 10.23 17.14
N ALA A 144 1.16 10.84 16.55
CA ALA A 144 1.76 12.06 17.09
C ALA A 144 0.84 13.29 17.00
N LYS A 145 -0.23 13.24 16.20
CA LYS A 145 -1.22 14.33 16.03
C LYS A 145 -0.57 15.68 15.72
N LEU A 146 0.50 15.64 14.94
CA LEU A 146 1.15 16.84 14.39
C LEU A 146 0.23 17.49 13.34
N PRO A 147 0.38 18.81 13.09
CA PRO A 147 -0.41 19.50 12.06
C PRO A 147 -0.17 18.87 10.68
N MET A 148 -1.22 18.35 10.06
CA MET A 148 -1.12 17.65 8.77
C MET A 148 -0.97 18.62 7.58
N ASP A 149 -1.31 19.89 7.79
CA ASP A 149 -1.15 21.01 6.86
C ASP A 149 0.22 21.69 6.96
N GLU A 150 1.07 21.28 7.91
CA GLU A 150 2.43 21.78 8.04
C GLU A 150 3.23 21.53 6.76
N GLN A 151 3.82 22.59 6.21
CA GLN A 151 4.62 22.55 5.01
C GLN A 151 6.03 22.03 5.32
N LEU A 152 6.38 20.90 4.73
CA LEU A 152 7.66 20.24 4.89
C LEU A 152 8.42 20.27 3.55
N THR A 153 9.69 20.64 3.60
CA THR A 153 10.54 20.69 2.41
C THR A 153 11.45 19.46 2.34
N ILE A 154 11.50 18.83 1.17
CA ILE A 154 12.50 17.80 0.84
C ILE A 154 13.87 18.46 0.74
N THR A 155 14.82 17.97 1.53
CA THR A 155 16.20 18.47 1.62
C THR A 155 17.18 17.46 1.04
N GLN A 156 18.46 17.82 1.01
CA GLN A 156 19.52 16.92 0.60
C GLN A 156 19.63 15.69 1.52
N ASP A 157 19.29 15.83 2.79
CA ASP A 157 19.31 14.75 3.79
C ASP A 157 18.27 13.67 3.47
N ASP A 158 17.21 14.01 2.72
CA ASP A 158 16.16 13.05 2.33
C ASP A 158 16.52 12.28 1.06
N VAL A 159 17.65 12.58 0.43
CA VAL A 159 18.06 11.91 -0.80
C VAL A 159 18.67 10.55 -0.47
N ASP A 160 18.03 9.50 -0.96
CA ASP A 160 18.55 8.13 -0.94
C ASP A 160 20.00 8.07 -1.47
N THR A 161 20.95 7.76 -0.60
CA THR A 161 22.36 7.47 -0.96
C THR A 161 22.59 5.96 -1.11
N GLU A 162 21.67 5.15 -0.61
CA GLU A 162 21.72 3.69 -0.67
C GLU A 162 20.92 3.15 -1.87
N LYS A 163 21.46 2.12 -2.53
CA LYS A 163 20.72 1.25 -3.49
C LYS A 163 20.17 1.94 -4.75
N GLY A 164 20.49 3.21 -4.98
CA GLY A 164 20.15 3.94 -6.22
C GLY A 164 18.65 4.05 -6.46
N SER A 165 17.83 4.06 -5.41
CA SER A 165 16.39 4.28 -5.53
C SER A 165 16.09 5.66 -6.09
N ARG A 166 15.00 5.74 -6.86
CA ARG A 166 14.59 6.96 -7.55
C ARG A 166 13.36 7.50 -6.86
N SER A 167 13.34 8.82 -6.66
CA SER A 167 12.21 9.58 -6.18
C SER A 167 11.78 10.57 -7.24
N ARG A 168 10.48 10.80 -7.36
CA ARG A 168 9.96 11.87 -8.22
C ARG A 168 9.88 13.23 -7.52
N LEU A 169 9.91 13.22 -6.19
CA LEU A 169 10.11 14.42 -5.40
C LEU A 169 11.58 14.85 -5.52
N THR A 170 11.82 16.11 -5.86
CA THR A 170 13.17 16.69 -5.96
C THR A 170 13.53 17.42 -4.67
N VAL A 171 14.81 17.65 -4.42
CA VAL A 171 15.22 18.58 -3.36
C VAL A 171 14.59 19.95 -3.63
N GLY A 172 14.08 20.58 -2.58
CA GLY A 172 13.31 21.83 -2.64
C GLY A 172 11.81 21.66 -2.90
N SER A 173 11.31 20.44 -3.17
CA SER A 173 9.86 20.21 -3.21
C SER A 173 9.26 20.40 -1.80
N THR A 174 8.21 21.21 -1.69
CA THR A 174 7.48 21.42 -0.43
C THR A 174 6.08 20.83 -0.55
N LEU A 175 5.70 20.01 0.44
CA LEU A 175 4.41 19.34 0.53
C LEU A 175 3.92 19.44 1.97
N THR A 176 2.61 19.36 2.17
CA THR A 176 2.03 19.20 3.50
C THR A 176 2.46 17.86 4.12
N ARG A 177 2.51 17.79 5.45
CA ARG A 177 2.78 16.54 6.18
C ARG A 177 1.81 15.43 5.80
N GLY A 178 0.54 15.76 5.57
CA GLY A 178 -0.50 14.85 5.09
C GLY A 178 -0.19 14.28 3.71
N GLU A 179 0.21 15.12 2.75
CA GLU A 179 0.64 14.66 1.42
C GLU A 179 1.89 13.76 1.50
N MET A 180 2.87 14.10 2.34
CA MET A 180 4.04 13.24 2.54
C MET A 180 3.65 11.86 3.08
N LEU A 181 2.75 11.83 4.07
CA LEU A 181 2.25 10.58 4.64
C LEU A 181 1.48 9.76 3.61
N HIS A 182 0.65 10.41 2.81
CA HIS A 182 -0.09 9.78 1.72
C HIS A 182 0.85 9.13 0.71
N LEU A 183 1.82 9.87 0.19
CA LEU A 183 2.78 9.37 -0.79
C LEU A 183 3.65 8.23 -0.22
N ALA A 184 4.05 8.32 1.04
CA ALA A 184 4.83 7.29 1.73
C ALA A 184 4.05 5.97 1.85
N LEU A 185 2.77 6.01 2.20
CA LEU A 185 1.95 4.81 2.39
C LEU A 185 1.45 4.21 1.07
N MET A 186 0.86 5.05 0.21
CA MET A 186 0.27 4.62 -1.07
C MET A 186 1.34 4.22 -2.09
N SER A 187 2.24 5.15 -2.37
CA SER A 187 3.19 5.04 -3.50
C SER A 187 4.60 4.61 -3.07
N SER A 188 4.81 4.41 -1.76
CA SER A 188 6.10 4.03 -1.20
C SER A 188 7.22 5.06 -1.40
N GLU A 189 6.89 6.35 -1.51
CA GLU A 189 7.88 7.42 -1.72
C GLU A 189 8.87 7.52 -0.55
N ASN A 190 10.16 7.39 -0.86
CA ASN A 190 11.23 7.32 0.15
C ASN A 190 11.52 8.68 0.76
N ARG A 191 11.64 9.72 -0.07
CA ARG A 191 11.99 11.06 0.42
C ARG A 191 10.91 11.64 1.31
N ALA A 192 9.64 11.35 0.99
CA ALA A 192 8.51 11.71 1.85
C ALA A 192 8.60 11.02 3.22
N ALA A 193 8.87 9.71 3.25
CA ALA A 193 9.02 8.96 4.51
C ALA A 193 10.24 9.43 5.33
N HIS A 194 11.36 9.73 4.66
CA HIS A 194 12.55 10.26 5.32
C HIS A 194 12.31 11.65 5.91
N ALA A 195 11.71 12.56 5.12
CA ALA A 195 11.37 13.90 5.57
C ALA A 195 10.43 13.87 6.78
N LEU A 196 9.42 12.98 6.78
CA LEU A 196 8.54 12.79 7.95
C LEU A 196 9.31 12.42 9.22
N GLY A 197 10.31 11.53 9.11
CA GLY A 197 11.16 11.17 10.25
C GLY A 197 12.11 12.29 10.66
N ARG A 198 12.73 12.97 9.68
CA ARG A 198 13.67 14.08 9.91
C ARG A 198 13.00 15.29 10.56
N THR A 199 11.77 15.61 10.16
CA THR A 199 11.00 16.76 10.69
C THR A 199 10.11 16.39 11.87
N TYR A 200 10.23 15.18 12.40
CA TYR A 200 9.57 14.82 13.65
C TYR A 200 10.17 15.63 14.81
N PRO A 201 9.38 16.04 15.83
CA PRO A 201 9.92 16.72 17.00
C PRO A 201 11.07 15.92 17.65
N GLY A 202 12.25 16.55 17.76
CA GLY A 202 13.47 15.88 18.24
C GLY A 202 14.35 15.26 17.14
N GLY A 203 13.91 15.30 15.88
CA GLY A 203 14.68 14.87 14.72
C GLY A 203 14.66 13.36 14.46
N LEU A 204 15.47 12.95 13.48
CA LEU A 204 15.46 11.59 12.93
C LEU A 204 15.82 10.52 13.97
N ASP A 205 16.81 10.77 14.82
CA ASP A 205 17.24 9.81 15.85
C ASP A 205 16.12 9.54 16.86
N VAL A 206 15.42 10.60 17.28
CA VAL A 206 14.23 10.47 18.15
C VAL A 206 13.12 9.71 17.43
N PHE A 207 12.89 9.98 16.14
CA PHE A 207 11.90 9.25 15.36
C PHE A 207 12.19 7.75 15.30
N VAL A 208 13.44 7.36 14.99
CA VAL A 208 13.85 5.95 14.96
C VAL A 208 13.76 5.31 16.35
N ALA A 209 14.10 6.05 17.41
CA ALA A 209 13.89 5.58 18.79
C ALA A 209 12.41 5.32 19.08
N GLN A 210 11.50 6.19 18.64
CA GLN A 210 10.05 6.01 18.78
C GLN A 210 9.53 4.81 17.99
N MET A 211 10.02 4.58 16.76
CA MET A 211 9.67 3.39 15.98
C MET A 211 10.01 2.10 16.74
N ASN A 212 11.21 2.01 17.31
CA ASN A 212 11.63 0.83 18.07
C ASN A 212 10.93 0.74 19.44
N ALA A 213 10.64 1.86 20.09
CA ALA A 213 9.86 1.87 21.33
C ALA A 213 8.43 1.37 21.09
N LYS A 214 7.81 1.78 19.99
CA LYS A 214 6.50 1.28 19.56
C LYS A 214 6.54 -0.20 19.24
N ALA A 215 7.54 -0.69 18.50
CA ALA A 215 7.71 -2.12 18.24
C ALA A 215 7.72 -2.93 19.54
N ARG A 216 8.54 -2.53 20.54
CA ARG A 216 8.56 -3.17 21.86
C ARG A 216 7.23 -3.10 22.59
N LEU A 217 6.56 -1.94 22.57
CA LEU A 217 5.25 -1.76 23.20
C LEU A 217 4.19 -2.70 22.60
N LEU A 218 4.28 -2.98 21.30
CA LEU A 218 3.38 -3.90 20.60
C LEU A 218 3.78 -5.37 20.75
N GLY A 219 4.88 -5.68 21.46
CA GLY A 219 5.40 -7.04 21.58
C GLY A 219 6.11 -7.56 20.33
N MET A 220 6.50 -6.68 19.41
CA MET A 220 7.22 -7.03 18.18
C MET A 220 8.71 -7.28 18.47
N THR A 221 9.03 -8.44 19.07
CA THR A 221 10.37 -8.75 19.60
C THR A 221 11.40 -9.08 18.53
N ASP A 222 10.97 -9.43 17.33
CA ASP A 222 11.83 -9.75 16.18
C ASP A 222 12.11 -8.52 15.31
N THR A 223 11.56 -7.36 15.68
CA THR A 223 11.58 -6.15 14.88
C THR A 223 12.66 -5.17 15.32
N LYS A 224 13.40 -4.66 14.33
CA LYS A 224 14.34 -3.55 14.50
C LYS A 224 14.24 -2.57 13.33
N TYR A 225 14.12 -1.30 13.66
CA TYR A 225 14.21 -0.19 12.70
C TYR A 225 15.51 0.58 12.91
N VAL A 226 16.16 0.97 11.82
CA VAL A 226 17.32 1.87 11.83
C VAL A 226 17.04 3.16 11.07
N GLU A 227 15.99 3.21 10.27
CA GLU A 227 15.57 4.37 9.47
C GLU A 227 14.09 4.23 8.99
N PRO A 228 13.42 5.30 8.54
CA PRO A 228 11.96 5.32 8.35
C PRO A 228 11.46 4.87 6.96
N THR A 229 12.34 4.56 6.02
CA THR A 229 12.02 4.28 4.62
C THR A 229 12.01 2.79 4.29
N GLY A 230 12.86 1.99 4.93
CA GLY A 230 13.09 0.59 4.58
C GLY A 230 14.13 0.34 3.49
N LEU A 231 14.97 1.34 3.17
CA LEU A 231 16.10 1.14 2.26
C LEU A 231 17.22 0.34 2.91
N SER A 232 17.44 0.52 4.22
CA SER A 232 18.45 -0.26 4.92
C SER A 232 18.00 -1.71 5.08
N SER A 233 18.85 -2.67 4.72
CA SER A 233 18.56 -4.09 4.99
C SER A 233 18.61 -4.44 6.49
N ARG A 234 19.06 -3.49 7.33
CA ARG A 234 19.01 -3.59 8.80
C ARG A 234 17.62 -3.27 9.38
N ASN A 235 16.68 -2.78 8.56
CA ASN A 235 15.27 -2.78 8.93
C ASN A 235 14.73 -4.20 8.75
N GLN A 236 14.48 -4.87 9.87
CA GLN A 236 14.15 -6.29 9.91
C GLN A 236 12.94 -6.52 10.81
N SER A 237 12.18 -7.58 10.51
CA SER A 237 11.02 -8.03 11.28
C SER A 237 10.70 -9.48 10.89
N SER A 238 9.88 -10.15 11.71
CA SER A 238 9.22 -11.42 11.36
C SER A 238 7.83 -11.19 10.78
N ALA A 239 7.21 -12.25 10.24
CA ALA A 239 5.85 -12.16 9.71
C ALA A 239 4.81 -11.98 10.83
N ARG A 240 5.05 -12.56 12.01
CA ARG A 240 4.20 -12.39 13.19
C ARG A 240 4.17 -10.95 13.67
N ASP A 241 5.34 -10.34 13.81
CA ASP A 241 5.46 -8.93 14.18
C ASP A 241 4.75 -8.00 13.19
N LEU A 242 4.90 -8.27 11.89
CA LEU A 242 4.22 -7.50 10.86
C LEU A 242 2.70 -7.68 10.90
N ALA A 243 2.20 -8.89 11.21
CA ALA A 243 0.76 -9.11 11.37
C ALA A 243 0.20 -8.31 12.56
N THR A 244 0.94 -8.25 13.67
CA THR A 244 0.63 -7.36 14.82
C THR A 244 0.60 -5.89 14.39
N LEU A 245 1.61 -5.43 13.65
CA LEU A 245 1.65 -4.05 13.15
C LEU A 245 0.47 -3.74 12.22
N VAL A 246 0.12 -4.65 11.30
CA VAL A 246 -1.03 -4.50 10.40
C VAL A 246 -2.32 -4.40 11.21
N ASN A 247 -2.51 -5.25 12.21
CA ASN A 247 -3.71 -5.23 13.04
C ASN A 247 -3.88 -3.88 13.75
N VAL A 248 -2.81 -3.37 14.35
CA VAL A 248 -2.82 -2.07 15.04
C VAL A 248 -3.01 -0.91 14.06
N ALA A 249 -2.27 -0.90 12.95
CA ALA A 249 -2.36 0.16 11.95
C ALA A 249 -3.73 0.21 11.27
N HIS A 250 -4.39 -0.94 11.07
CA HIS A 250 -5.74 -1.00 10.52
C HIS A 250 -6.79 -0.34 11.44
N GLY A 251 -6.51 -0.26 12.75
CA GLY A 251 -7.34 0.46 13.71
C GLY A 251 -7.34 1.98 13.51
N ASP A 252 -6.36 2.53 12.79
CA ASP A 252 -6.24 3.96 12.50
C ASP A 252 -6.90 4.32 11.15
N PRO A 253 -7.98 5.12 11.14
CA PRO A 253 -8.66 5.51 9.90
C PRO A 253 -7.76 6.19 8.87
N VAL A 254 -6.80 7.01 9.32
CA VAL A 254 -5.87 7.73 8.43
C VAL A 254 -4.96 6.72 7.73
N MET A 255 -4.47 5.71 8.44
CA MET A 255 -3.64 4.65 7.86
C MET A 255 -4.40 3.85 6.81
N ARG A 256 -5.68 3.53 7.08
CA ARG A 256 -6.54 2.84 6.11
C ARG A 256 -6.69 3.68 4.84
N GLU A 257 -7.22 4.90 4.97
CA GLU A 257 -7.49 5.80 3.85
C GLU A 257 -6.26 6.05 2.98
N LEU A 258 -5.15 6.44 3.59
CA LEU A 258 -3.95 6.81 2.86
C LEU A 258 -3.27 5.61 2.21
N SER A 259 -3.31 4.43 2.84
CA SER A 259 -2.70 3.23 2.27
C SER A 259 -3.52 2.62 1.14
N THR A 260 -4.84 2.81 1.10
CA THR A 260 -5.75 2.21 0.11
C THR A 260 -6.23 3.19 -0.96
N SER A 261 -5.77 4.44 -0.93
CA SER A 261 -5.97 5.37 -2.03
C SER A 261 -5.37 4.83 -3.35
N PRO A 262 -6.09 4.86 -4.49
CA PRO A 262 -5.62 4.26 -5.74
C PRO A 262 -4.53 5.08 -6.44
N GLY A 263 -4.47 6.38 -6.20
CA GLY A 263 -3.54 7.32 -6.81
C GLY A 263 -3.71 8.74 -6.28
N TYR A 264 -2.74 9.60 -6.57
CA TYR A 264 -2.74 10.99 -6.13
C TYR A 264 -2.00 11.88 -7.15
N GLU A 265 -2.62 12.98 -7.55
CA GLU A 265 -1.99 13.99 -8.39
C GLU A 265 -1.46 15.11 -7.50
N LEU A 266 -0.15 15.30 -7.49
CA LEU A 266 0.52 16.33 -6.69
C LEU A 266 0.94 17.49 -7.59
N ALA A 267 0.44 18.69 -7.30
CA ALA A 267 0.89 19.92 -7.95
C ALA A 267 2.09 20.52 -7.20
N LEU A 268 3.22 20.65 -7.90
CA LEU A 268 4.45 21.30 -7.44
C LEU A 268 4.77 22.49 -8.35
N GLY A 269 4.19 23.65 -8.03
CA GLY A 269 4.30 24.84 -8.86
C GLY A 269 3.73 24.59 -10.26
N ALA A 270 4.58 24.70 -11.30
CA ALA A 270 4.18 24.48 -12.69
C ALA A 270 4.16 23.00 -13.13
N ARG A 271 4.51 22.06 -12.25
CA ARG A 271 4.57 20.62 -12.57
C ARG A 271 3.51 19.86 -11.79
N THR A 272 2.82 18.93 -12.46
CA THR A 272 1.95 17.95 -11.78
C THR A 272 2.59 16.57 -11.86
N LEU A 273 2.76 15.92 -10.72
CA LEU A 273 3.32 14.57 -10.58
C LEU A 273 2.21 13.57 -10.24
N GLN A 274 2.24 12.40 -10.89
CA GLN A 274 1.18 11.39 -10.79
C GLN A 274 1.59 10.18 -9.98
N PHE A 275 1.09 10.02 -8.77
CA PHE A 275 1.38 8.88 -7.90
C PHE A 275 0.31 7.80 -7.99
N ASN A 276 0.75 6.55 -7.97
CA ASN A 276 -0.14 5.39 -8.03
C ASN A 276 0.15 4.49 -6.84
N ASN A 277 -0.88 3.79 -6.37
CA ASN A 277 -0.71 2.76 -5.38
C ASN A 277 0.25 1.67 -5.87
N THR A 278 1.18 1.27 -5.02
CA THR A 278 2.15 0.20 -5.33
C THR A 278 1.56 -1.20 -5.25
N ASN A 279 0.43 -1.37 -4.56
CA ASN A 279 -0.37 -2.58 -4.60
C ASN A 279 -1.43 -2.46 -5.71
N GLY A 280 -1.23 -3.20 -6.81
CA GLY A 280 -2.14 -3.20 -7.94
C GLY A 280 -3.55 -3.73 -7.62
N LEU A 281 -3.70 -4.51 -6.55
CA LEU A 281 -5.00 -5.07 -6.12
C LEU A 281 -5.94 -3.99 -5.57
N VAL A 282 -5.42 -2.84 -5.12
CA VAL A 282 -6.23 -1.73 -4.61
C VAL A 282 -7.20 -1.18 -5.65
N LYS A 283 -6.85 -1.27 -6.94
CA LYS A 283 -7.72 -0.83 -8.04
C LYS A 283 -8.68 -1.93 -8.53
N ASN A 284 -8.58 -3.15 -7.98
CA ASN A 284 -9.42 -4.26 -8.37
C ASN A 284 -10.73 -4.21 -7.54
N PRO A 285 -11.90 -4.01 -8.16
CA PRO A 285 -13.17 -3.86 -7.44
C PRO A 285 -13.63 -5.15 -6.75
N THR A 286 -13.02 -6.30 -7.05
CA THR A 286 -13.32 -7.57 -6.38
C THR A 286 -12.59 -7.72 -5.05
N TRP A 287 -11.65 -6.82 -4.74
CA TRP A 287 -10.90 -6.80 -3.50
C TRP A 287 -11.41 -5.70 -2.59
N ASP A 288 -11.70 -6.06 -1.34
CA ASP A 288 -11.98 -5.11 -0.28
C ASP A 288 -10.79 -5.05 0.67
N ILE A 289 -9.87 -4.10 0.40
CA ILE A 289 -8.61 -3.95 1.13
C ILE A 289 -8.78 -2.80 2.13
N GLY A 290 -8.64 -3.10 3.42
CA GLY A 290 -8.70 -2.08 4.47
C GLY A 290 -7.35 -1.44 4.79
N LEU A 291 -6.24 -2.14 4.56
CA LEU A 291 -4.88 -1.61 4.72
C LEU A 291 -3.88 -2.37 3.85
N GLN A 292 -2.86 -1.71 3.30
CA GLN A 292 -1.78 -2.40 2.58
C GLN A 292 -0.42 -1.71 2.70
N LYS A 293 0.64 -2.47 2.49
CA LYS A 293 1.94 -1.92 2.09
C LYS A 293 2.73 -2.93 1.28
N THR A 294 3.43 -2.46 0.26
CA THR A 294 4.42 -3.25 -0.50
C THR A 294 5.86 -2.82 -0.18
N GLY A 295 6.84 -3.67 -0.48
CA GLY A 295 8.25 -3.33 -0.35
C GLY A 295 9.15 -4.13 -1.29
N TYR A 296 10.27 -3.54 -1.71
CA TYR A 296 11.31 -4.23 -2.45
C TYR A 296 12.68 -3.56 -2.25
N ILE A 297 13.66 -4.38 -1.87
CA ILE A 297 15.11 -4.18 -2.05
C ILE A 297 15.68 -5.56 -2.40
N SER A 298 16.85 -5.62 -3.04
CA SER A 298 17.43 -6.91 -3.45
C SER A 298 17.57 -7.89 -2.28
N GLU A 299 17.92 -7.40 -1.09
CA GLU A 299 18.13 -8.21 0.11
C GLU A 299 16.83 -8.75 0.73
N ALA A 300 15.71 -8.03 0.57
CA ALA A 300 14.40 -8.37 1.12
C ALA A 300 13.55 -9.23 0.19
N GLY A 301 13.91 -9.29 -1.10
CA GLY A 301 12.98 -9.72 -2.14
C GLY A 301 11.75 -8.81 -2.18
N ARG A 302 10.62 -9.32 -2.70
CA ARG A 302 9.37 -8.55 -2.78
C ARG A 302 8.45 -8.89 -1.62
N CYS A 303 8.08 -7.87 -0.87
CA CYS A 303 7.24 -8.00 0.31
C CYS A 303 5.85 -7.37 0.08
N LEU A 304 4.84 -7.93 0.71
CA LEU A 304 3.48 -7.42 0.79
C LEU A 304 2.93 -7.71 2.19
N VAL A 305 2.28 -6.72 2.78
CA VAL A 305 1.32 -6.95 3.86
C VAL A 305 0.00 -6.30 3.49
N MET A 306 -1.10 -6.92 3.88
CA MET A 306 -2.41 -6.31 3.72
C MET A 306 -3.43 -6.91 4.68
N GLN A 307 -4.42 -6.09 5.01
CA GLN A 307 -5.68 -6.53 5.59
C GLN A 307 -6.75 -6.43 4.49
N ALA A 308 -7.56 -7.46 4.34
CA ALA A 308 -8.69 -7.47 3.40
C ALA A 308 -9.87 -8.28 3.94
N GLN A 309 -11.08 -7.95 3.47
CA GLN A 309 -12.25 -8.79 3.68
C GLN A 309 -12.31 -9.88 2.59
N VAL A 310 -12.31 -11.14 3.03
CA VAL A 310 -12.37 -12.32 2.15
C VAL A 310 -13.39 -13.29 2.73
N ALA A 311 -14.38 -13.68 1.94
CA ALA A 311 -15.45 -14.59 2.36
C ALA A 311 -16.12 -14.20 3.70
N GLY A 312 -16.31 -12.89 3.93
CA GLY A 312 -16.91 -12.36 5.17
C GLY A 312 -15.97 -12.31 6.38
N ARG A 313 -14.71 -12.73 6.23
CA ARG A 313 -13.67 -12.70 7.27
C ARG A 313 -12.72 -11.54 7.03
N LYS A 314 -12.24 -10.90 8.10
CA LYS A 314 -11.14 -9.93 8.02
C LYS A 314 -9.83 -10.69 8.10
N ILE A 315 -9.09 -10.76 7.00
CA ILE A 315 -7.86 -11.54 6.89
C ILE A 315 -6.66 -10.60 6.84
N ILE A 316 -5.65 -10.87 7.65
CA ILE A 316 -4.33 -10.26 7.55
C ILE A 316 -3.41 -11.24 6.82
N MET A 317 -2.77 -10.76 5.76
CA MET A 317 -1.81 -11.51 4.95
C MET A 317 -0.45 -10.82 5.01
N VAL A 318 0.59 -11.59 5.30
CA VAL A 318 1.98 -11.16 5.28
C VAL A 318 2.76 -12.10 4.35
N PHE A 319 3.44 -11.53 3.37
CA PHE A 319 4.29 -12.24 2.41
C PHE A 319 5.64 -11.56 2.33
N LEU A 320 6.71 -12.27 2.70
CA LEU A 320 8.08 -11.74 2.62
C LEU A 320 8.90 -12.56 1.62
N ASP A 321 9.83 -11.87 0.98
CA ASP A 321 10.78 -12.46 0.03
C ASP A 321 10.12 -13.28 -1.10
N SER A 322 9.13 -12.66 -1.75
CA SER A 322 8.44 -13.26 -2.89
C SER A 322 9.28 -13.21 -4.18
N ALA A 323 9.43 -14.35 -4.84
CA ALA A 323 10.20 -14.54 -6.06
C ALA A 323 9.38 -14.17 -7.31
N GLY A 324 9.79 -13.10 -8.00
CA GLY A 324 9.18 -12.65 -9.27
C GLY A 324 8.33 -11.38 -9.15
N LYS A 325 8.14 -10.65 -10.26
CA LYS A 325 7.58 -9.28 -10.22
C LYS A 325 6.19 -9.18 -9.58
N PHE A 326 5.33 -10.15 -9.88
CA PHE A 326 3.91 -10.17 -9.52
C PHE A 326 3.56 -11.25 -8.51
N SER A 327 4.55 -12.02 -8.05
CA SER A 327 4.34 -13.24 -7.28
C SER A 327 3.59 -13.02 -5.98
N ARG A 328 3.91 -11.97 -5.21
CA ARG A 328 3.20 -11.62 -3.96
C ARG A 328 1.72 -11.26 -4.16
N LEU A 329 1.36 -10.72 -5.34
CA LEU A 329 -0.05 -10.46 -5.67
C LEU A 329 -0.74 -11.78 -6.04
N GLY A 330 -0.05 -12.66 -6.76
CA GLY A 330 -0.53 -14.02 -7.02
C GLY A 330 -0.65 -14.86 -5.75
N ASP A 331 0.25 -14.68 -4.77
CA ASP A 331 0.15 -15.31 -3.44
C ASP A 331 -1.14 -14.85 -2.74
N ALA A 332 -1.46 -13.55 -2.79
CA ALA A 332 -2.70 -13.01 -2.22
C ALA A 332 -3.95 -13.60 -2.91
N GLU A 333 -3.97 -13.73 -4.24
CA GLU A 333 -5.09 -14.37 -4.96
C GLU A 333 -5.22 -15.86 -4.62
N ARG A 334 -4.10 -16.58 -4.49
CA ARG A 334 -4.13 -18.00 -4.06
C ARG A 334 -4.69 -18.16 -2.66
N VAL A 335 -4.27 -17.32 -1.72
CA VAL A 335 -4.82 -17.30 -0.36
C VAL A 335 -6.30 -16.94 -0.38
N ARG A 336 -6.72 -15.94 -1.16
CA ARG A 336 -8.12 -15.56 -1.31
C ARG A 336 -8.98 -16.75 -1.75
N HIS A 337 -8.63 -17.39 -2.87
CA HIS A 337 -9.39 -18.53 -3.39
C HIS A 337 -9.43 -19.70 -2.40
N TRP A 338 -8.33 -19.93 -1.69
CA TRP A 338 -8.27 -20.96 -0.67
C TRP A 338 -9.20 -20.66 0.52
N VAL A 339 -9.20 -19.42 1.05
CA VAL A 339 -10.12 -19.00 2.12
C VAL A 339 -11.57 -19.05 1.66
N GLU A 340 -11.87 -18.64 0.42
CA GLU A 340 -13.21 -18.74 -0.18
C GLU A 340 -13.70 -20.19 -0.31
N SER A 341 -12.78 -21.16 -0.43
CA SER A 341 -13.11 -22.59 -0.49
C SER A 341 -13.34 -23.24 0.87
N MET A 342 -12.99 -22.55 1.97
CA MET A 342 -13.20 -23.07 3.32
C MET A 342 -14.68 -23.02 3.68
N PRO A 343 -15.18 -23.99 4.48
CA PRO A 343 -16.50 -23.87 5.09
C PRO A 343 -16.59 -22.56 5.89
N ALA A 344 -17.69 -21.82 5.73
CA ALA A 344 -17.92 -20.61 6.50
C ALA A 344 -17.85 -20.93 8.00
N ALA A 345 -17.05 -20.16 8.75
CA ALA A 345 -17.04 -20.26 10.20
C ALA A 345 -18.46 -20.02 10.72
N ILE A 346 -19.01 -20.99 11.45
CA ILE A 346 -20.35 -20.88 12.04
C ILE A 346 -20.28 -19.74 13.06
N SER A 347 -20.89 -18.60 12.74
CA SER A 347 -21.07 -17.52 13.73
C SER A 347 -21.79 -18.09 14.95
N PRO A 348 -21.31 -17.88 16.18
CA PRO A 348 -22.04 -18.33 17.36
C PRO A 348 -23.40 -17.65 17.35
N VAL A 349 -24.46 -18.47 17.27
CA VAL A 349 -25.84 -18.03 17.42
C VAL A 349 -25.92 -17.28 18.74
N LYS A 350 -26.28 -15.99 18.71
CA LYS A 350 -26.66 -15.25 19.92
C LYS A 350 -27.86 -15.97 20.52
N THR A 351 -27.63 -16.82 21.52
CA THR A 351 -28.72 -17.38 22.33
C THR A 351 -29.35 -16.21 23.08
N VAL A 352 -30.46 -15.69 22.56
CA VAL A 352 -31.32 -14.79 23.30
C VAL A 352 -31.99 -15.63 24.37
N VAL A 353 -31.45 -15.61 25.58
CA VAL A 353 -32.12 -16.18 26.74
C VAL A 353 -33.32 -15.28 27.04
N HIS A 354 -34.51 -15.71 26.63
CA HIS A 354 -35.75 -15.16 27.17
C HIS A 354 -35.85 -15.58 28.63
N SER A 355 -35.66 -14.62 29.53
CA SER A 355 -36.01 -14.78 30.93
C SER A 355 -37.54 -14.73 31.02
N SER A 356 -38.17 -15.90 31.18
CA SER A 356 -39.58 -16.01 31.53
C SER A 356 -39.73 -15.77 33.03
N ASN A 357 -40.28 -14.61 33.40
CA ASN A 357 -40.92 -14.42 34.70
C ASN A 357 -42.40 -14.79 34.56
N GLY A 358 -42.82 -15.81 35.30
CA GLY A 358 -44.21 -16.24 35.47
C GLY A 358 -44.28 -17.20 36.64
#